data_AF-B4N6X3-F1
#
_entry.id   AF-B4N6X3-F1
#
_cell.length_a   1.000
_cell.length_b   1.000
_cell.length_c   1.000
_cell.angle_alpha   90.00
_cell.angle_beta   90.00
_cell.angle_gamma   90.00
#
_symmetry.space_group_name_H-M   'P 1'
#
loop_
_entity.id
_entity.type
_entity.pdbx_description
1 polymer ?
#
loop_
_entity_poly.entity_id
_entity_poly.type
_entity_poly.pdbx_seq_one_letter_code
_entity_poly.pdbx_strand_id
1 'polypeptide(L)'
;MLTKTELPCIVEPVVFEKHPSFVALCLSGPDVPENLVELHNGEKFLSRLKLHNWYCENIKDVIPELDNIQCGKNAYKLEYTGHGYAVAHTLVATCIGNSKRQIYFDFVPAFEFDASAWHNGMKKARNNNNGSWFAVPRKFTKPGAADDPLSFMVCAPYWERMVLQDKQNLKDSLRLMKAMRNANGMDRLISYMIKSIFMNRVNTDDEMYNWNKSPGNILISVSKLST
;
A
#
# COMPACT_ATOMS: atom_id res chain seq x y z
N MET A 1 -4.86 -1.34 5.01
CA MET A 1 -3.78 -1.18 6.02
C MET A 1 -2.61 -2.02 5.57
N LEU A 2 -1.37 -1.56 5.71
CA LEU A 2 -0.22 -2.46 5.50
C LEU A 2 -0.10 -3.34 6.73
N THR A 3 -0.01 -4.64 6.52
CA THR A 3 0.20 -5.64 7.56
C THR A 3 1.62 -6.15 7.42
N LYS A 4 2.44 -5.94 8.45
CA LYS A 4 3.84 -6.40 8.44
C LYS A 4 3.86 -7.92 8.35
N THR A 5 4.65 -8.43 7.42
CA THR A 5 4.91 -9.86 7.23
C THR A 5 6.36 -10.14 7.60
N GLU A 6 6.57 -11.15 8.43
CA GLU A 6 7.89 -11.65 8.81
C GLU A 6 7.98 -13.12 8.37
N LEU A 7 9.12 -13.49 7.80
CA LEU A 7 9.43 -14.88 7.45
C LEU A 7 10.50 -15.39 8.42
N PRO A 8 10.56 -16.71 8.67
CA PRO A 8 11.58 -17.30 9.52
C PRO A 8 12.99 -17.31 8.89
N CYS A 9 13.24 -16.51 7.86
CA CYS A 9 14.49 -16.46 7.11
C CYS A 9 14.92 -15.01 6.86
N ILE A 10 16.13 -14.85 6.33
CA ILE A 10 16.64 -13.54 5.93
C ILE A 10 15.94 -13.15 4.62
N VAL A 11 15.43 -11.92 4.57
CA VAL A 11 14.76 -11.34 3.39
C VAL A 11 15.54 -10.10 2.98
N GLU A 12 16.09 -10.10 1.77
CA GLU A 12 16.87 -8.98 1.23
C GLU A 12 16.23 -8.44 -0.06
N PRO A 13 16.07 -7.11 -0.19
CA PRO A 13 15.50 -6.52 -1.39
C PRO A 13 16.54 -6.38 -2.50
N VAL A 14 16.19 -6.84 -3.70
CA VAL A 14 16.99 -6.72 -4.93
C VAL A 14 16.26 -5.83 -5.93
N VAL A 15 16.94 -4.80 -6.43
CA VAL A 15 16.30 -3.76 -7.27
C VAL A 15 16.10 -4.24 -8.70
N PHE A 16 14.94 -3.94 -9.29
CA PHE A 16 14.77 -4.04 -10.73
C PHE A 16 15.38 -2.80 -11.42
N GLU A 17 16.48 -2.95 -12.15
CA GLU A 17 17.18 -1.83 -12.81
C GLU A 17 16.25 -0.95 -13.67
N LYS A 18 15.36 -1.59 -14.45
CA LYS A 18 14.42 -0.88 -15.35
C LYS A 18 13.15 -0.41 -14.64
N HIS A 19 12.95 -0.76 -13.38
CA HIS A 19 11.73 -0.53 -12.61
C HIS A 19 12.06 -0.18 -11.15
N PRO A 20 12.65 1.01 -10.88
CA PRO A 20 13.14 1.37 -9.55
C PRO A 20 12.06 1.51 -8.47
N SER A 21 10.77 1.53 -8.84
CA SER A 21 9.66 1.50 -7.88
C SER A 21 9.28 0.08 -7.44
N PHE A 22 10.04 -0.93 -7.87
CA PHE A 22 9.83 -2.33 -7.55
C PHE A 22 11.15 -2.98 -7.13
N VAL A 23 11.03 -4.00 -6.28
CA VAL A 23 12.11 -4.89 -5.86
C VAL A 23 11.66 -6.35 -5.96
N ALA A 24 12.59 -7.26 -6.16
CA ALA A 24 12.45 -8.67 -5.83
C ALA A 24 12.93 -8.91 -4.40
N LEU A 25 12.49 -9.99 -3.75
CA LEU A 25 12.89 -10.32 -2.38
C LEU A 25 13.67 -11.64 -2.39
N CYS A 26 14.99 -11.56 -2.21
CA CYS A 26 15.87 -12.72 -2.10
C CYS A 26 15.78 -13.30 -0.69
N LEU A 27 15.69 -14.63 -0.59
CA LEU A 27 15.55 -15.37 0.66
C LEU A 27 16.80 -16.20 0.91
N SER A 28 17.35 -16.11 2.12
CA SER A 28 18.51 -16.89 2.54
C SER A 28 18.41 -17.33 4.00
N GLY A 29 19.23 -18.30 4.41
CA GLY A 29 19.22 -18.89 5.75
C GLY A 29 18.64 -20.31 5.81
N PRO A 30 18.63 -20.93 7.00
CA PRO A 30 18.28 -22.34 7.17
C PRO A 30 16.78 -22.63 7.04
N ASP A 31 15.92 -21.68 7.41
CA ASP A 31 14.46 -21.89 7.54
C ASP A 31 13.67 -21.23 6.39
N VAL A 32 14.22 -21.25 5.17
CA VAL A 32 13.54 -20.68 4.00
C VAL A 32 12.25 -21.49 3.69
N PRO A 33 11.08 -20.83 3.57
CA PRO A 33 9.83 -21.52 3.25
C PRO A 33 9.79 -21.90 1.77
N GLU A 34 10.27 -23.11 1.43
CA GLU A 34 10.42 -23.58 0.04
C GLU A 34 9.10 -23.54 -0.76
N ASN A 35 7.96 -23.71 -0.09
CA ASN A 35 6.63 -23.62 -0.72
C ASN A 35 6.24 -22.21 -1.17
N LEU A 36 7.00 -21.17 -0.79
CA LEU A 36 6.79 -19.79 -1.20
C LEU A 36 7.85 -19.29 -2.20
N VAL A 37 8.84 -20.11 -2.55
CA VAL A 37 10.01 -19.70 -3.33
C VAL A 37 9.84 -19.94 -4.82
N GLU A 38 10.40 -19.06 -5.65
CA GLU A 38 10.81 -19.34 -7.04
C GLU A 38 12.34 -19.30 -7.14
N LEU A 39 12.91 -20.22 -7.93
CA LEU A 39 14.34 -20.23 -8.21
C LEU A 39 14.64 -19.37 -9.43
N HIS A 40 15.59 -18.45 -9.30
CA HIS A 40 16.10 -17.64 -10.40
C HIS A 40 17.62 -17.58 -10.34
N ASN A 41 18.30 -18.09 -11.38
CA ASN A 41 19.77 -18.17 -11.46
C ASN A 41 20.44 -18.82 -10.24
N GLY A 42 19.79 -19.81 -9.62
CA GLY A 42 20.31 -20.52 -8.44
C GLY A 42 20.01 -19.84 -7.10
N GLU A 43 19.42 -18.65 -7.11
CA GLU A 43 18.97 -17.93 -5.91
C GLU A 43 17.48 -18.16 -5.66
N LYS A 44 17.07 -18.08 -4.39
CA LYS A 44 15.69 -18.27 -3.93
C LYS A 44 15.02 -16.92 -3.78
N PHE A 45 13.96 -16.68 -4.51
CA PHE A 45 13.17 -15.44 -4.40
C PHE A 45 11.76 -15.73 -3.88
N LEU A 46 11.22 -14.82 -3.09
CA LEU A 46 9.83 -14.91 -2.65
C LEU A 46 8.89 -14.72 -3.85
N SER A 47 7.99 -15.68 -4.06
CA SER A 47 6.94 -15.60 -5.05
C SER A 47 5.76 -14.79 -4.53
N ARG A 48 5.46 -13.67 -5.17
CA ARG A 48 4.23 -12.89 -4.96
C ARG A 48 2.98 -13.76 -5.07
N LEU A 49 2.93 -14.65 -6.06
CA LEU A 49 1.76 -15.49 -6.32
C LEU A 49 1.59 -16.57 -5.25
N LYS A 50 2.66 -17.30 -4.89
CA LYS A 50 2.58 -18.31 -3.81
C LYS A 50 2.26 -17.66 -2.48
N LEU A 51 2.84 -16.50 -2.17
CA LEU A 51 2.51 -15.73 -0.97
C LEU A 51 1.02 -15.32 -0.94
N HIS A 52 0.49 -14.80 -2.03
CA HIS A 52 -0.93 -14.43 -2.11
C HIS A 52 -1.85 -15.63 -1.90
N ASN A 53 -1.54 -16.76 -2.54
CA ASN A 53 -2.32 -17.99 -2.39
C ASN A 53 -2.27 -18.51 -0.95
N TRP A 54 -1.08 -18.50 -0.34
CA TRP A 54 -0.91 -18.89 1.06
C TRP A 54 -1.78 -18.03 2.00
N TYR A 55 -1.78 -16.71 1.86
CA TYR A 55 -2.68 -15.85 2.64
C TYR A 55 -4.15 -16.17 2.37
N CYS A 56 -4.53 -16.34 1.11
CA CYS A 56 -5.91 -16.67 0.73
C CYS A 56 -6.41 -17.97 1.38
N GLU A 57 -5.59 -19.03 1.33
CA GLU A 57 -5.92 -20.34 1.89
C GLU A 57 -6.03 -20.25 3.41
N ASN A 58 -5.00 -19.74 4.10
CA ASN A 58 -5.00 -19.64 5.56
C ASN A 58 -6.16 -18.77 6.10
N ILE A 59 -6.47 -17.65 5.43
CA ILE A 59 -7.60 -16.81 5.85
C ILE A 59 -8.93 -17.55 5.63
N LYS A 60 -9.09 -18.27 4.50
CA LYS A 60 -10.31 -19.05 4.24
C LYS A 60 -10.52 -20.17 5.24
N ASP A 61 -9.43 -20.76 5.73
CA ASP A 61 -9.50 -21.86 6.69
C ASP A 61 -9.83 -21.33 8.10
N VAL A 62 -9.24 -20.21 8.50
CA VAL A 62 -9.43 -19.66 9.86
C VAL A 62 -10.75 -18.89 10.03
N ILE A 63 -11.18 -18.10 9.03
CA ILE A 63 -12.35 -17.22 9.19
C ILE A 63 -13.64 -17.96 9.60
N PRO A 64 -13.98 -19.14 9.06
CA PRO A 64 -15.14 -19.91 9.49
C PRO A 64 -15.08 -20.40 10.94
N GLU A 65 -13.88 -20.54 11.51
CA GLU A 65 -13.68 -20.98 12.90
C GLU A 65 -13.87 -19.84 13.92
N LEU A 66 -13.92 -18.59 13.44
CA LEU A 66 -14.11 -17.43 14.31
C LEU A 66 -15.57 -17.26 14.70
N ASP A 67 -15.81 -17.15 16.01
CA ASP A 67 -17.10 -16.72 16.54
C ASP A 67 -17.46 -15.30 16.13
N ASN A 68 -18.75 -14.96 16.29
CA ASN A 68 -19.24 -13.61 16.07
C ASN A 68 -18.52 -12.61 16.99
N ILE A 69 -17.93 -11.57 16.39
CA ILE A 69 -17.14 -10.57 17.09
C ILE A 69 -18.08 -9.60 17.83
N GLN A 70 -17.97 -9.57 19.15
CA GLN A 70 -18.75 -8.67 20.01
C GLN A 70 -18.11 -7.27 20.05
N CYS A 71 -18.87 -6.26 19.67
CA CYS A 71 -18.46 -4.86 19.62
C CYS A 71 -19.51 -3.99 20.33
N GLY A 72 -19.41 -3.92 21.65
CA GLY A 72 -20.39 -3.23 22.50
C GLY A 72 -21.76 -3.91 22.44
N LYS A 73 -22.77 -3.20 21.91
CA LYS A 73 -24.14 -3.74 21.76
C LYS A 73 -24.36 -4.51 20.45
N ASN A 74 -23.39 -4.51 19.54
CA ASN A 74 -23.52 -5.13 18.23
C ASN A 74 -22.62 -6.36 18.14
N ALA A 75 -23.07 -7.37 17.42
CA ALA A 75 -22.29 -8.53 17.05
C ALA A 75 -22.08 -8.54 15.52
N TYR A 76 -20.88 -8.92 15.09
CA TYR A 76 -20.49 -8.93 13.70
C TYR A 76 -20.07 -10.33 13.27
N LYS A 77 -20.61 -10.78 12.13
CA LYS A 77 -20.11 -11.93 11.39
C LYS A 77 -19.01 -11.48 10.45
N LEU A 78 -17.89 -12.18 10.44
CA LEU A 78 -16.78 -11.95 9.51
C LEU A 78 -16.90 -12.85 8.29
N GLU A 79 -16.65 -12.30 7.12
CA GLU A 79 -16.56 -13.03 5.87
C GLU A 79 -15.33 -12.57 5.10
N TYR A 80 -14.57 -13.52 4.56
CA TYR A 80 -13.48 -13.21 3.64
C TYR A 80 -14.04 -13.15 2.22
N THR A 81 -14.07 -11.95 1.66
CA THR A 81 -14.63 -11.72 0.31
C THR A 81 -13.55 -11.65 -0.74
N GLY A 82 -12.31 -12.08 -0.46
CA GLY A 82 -11.13 -11.99 -1.32
C GLY A 82 -11.47 -11.95 -2.81
N HIS A 83 -11.58 -10.73 -3.36
CA HIS A 83 -11.99 -10.50 -4.73
C HIS A 83 -10.96 -9.61 -5.42
N GLY A 84 -10.21 -10.26 -6.33
CA GLY A 84 -9.79 -9.70 -7.60
C GLY A 84 -8.53 -8.85 -7.59
N TYR A 85 -7.45 -9.40 -8.15
CA TYR A 85 -6.28 -8.72 -8.76
C TYR A 85 -5.52 -7.66 -7.94
N ALA A 86 -5.98 -7.36 -6.73
CA ALA A 86 -5.45 -6.36 -5.83
C ALA A 86 -4.59 -7.03 -4.77
N VAL A 87 -3.65 -6.26 -4.23
CA VAL A 87 -2.73 -6.73 -3.18
C VAL A 87 -3.42 -6.89 -1.82
N ALA A 88 -4.68 -6.44 -1.71
CA ALA A 88 -5.41 -6.45 -0.45
C ALA A 88 -6.24 -7.73 -0.29
N HIS A 89 -6.17 -8.29 0.91
CA HIS A 89 -7.09 -9.29 1.42
C HIS A 89 -8.18 -8.57 2.22
N THR A 90 -9.44 -8.69 1.79
CA THR A 90 -10.56 -7.94 2.38
C THR A 90 -11.42 -8.83 3.26
N LEU A 91 -11.59 -8.45 4.53
CA LEU A 91 -12.61 -9.00 5.42
C LEU A 91 -13.81 -8.05 5.48
N VAL A 92 -15.01 -8.61 5.46
CA VAL A 92 -16.26 -7.87 5.63
C VAL A 92 -16.87 -8.28 6.96
N ALA A 93 -17.03 -7.30 7.85
CA ALA A 93 -17.79 -7.46 9.07
C ALA A 93 -19.23 -6.98 8.84
N THR A 94 -20.18 -7.91 8.86
CA THR A 94 -21.61 -7.61 8.71
C THR A 94 -22.30 -7.71 10.07
N CYS A 95 -23.01 -6.64 10.47
CA CYS A 95 -23.76 -6.65 11.73
C CYS A 95 -24.94 -7.63 11.66
N ILE A 96 -25.05 -8.53 12.65
CA ILE A 96 -26.08 -9.58 12.68
C ILE A 96 -27.50 -9.01 12.79
N GLY A 97 -27.67 -7.85 13.45
CA GLY A 97 -28.96 -7.17 13.58
C GLY A 97 -29.24 -6.12 12.50
N ASN A 98 -28.29 -5.83 11.62
CA ASN A 98 -28.46 -4.83 10.55
C ASN A 98 -27.48 -5.10 9.40
N SER A 99 -27.92 -5.86 8.41
CA SER A 99 -27.10 -6.23 7.25
C SER A 99 -26.62 -5.05 6.41
N LYS A 100 -27.26 -3.87 6.50
CA LYS A 100 -26.79 -2.64 5.84
C LYS A 100 -25.56 -2.04 6.50
N ARG A 101 -25.26 -2.43 7.75
CA ARG A 101 -24.08 -1.97 8.48
C ARG A 101 -22.93 -2.95 8.25
N GLN A 102 -22.14 -2.64 7.23
CA GLN A 102 -20.94 -3.38 6.86
C GLN A 102 -19.69 -2.54 7.10
N ILE A 103 -18.62 -3.20 7.54
CA ILE A 103 -17.28 -2.61 7.68
C ILE A 103 -16.32 -3.48 6.88
N TYR A 104 -15.55 -2.84 6.00
CA TYR A 104 -14.57 -3.50 5.13
C TYR A 104 -13.17 -3.25 5.70
N PHE A 105 -12.41 -4.33 5.89
CA PHE A 105 -11.05 -4.30 6.40
C PHE A 105 -10.10 -4.85 5.34
N ASP A 106 -9.26 -3.98 4.79
CA ASP A 106 -8.24 -4.36 3.81
C ASP A 106 -6.89 -4.59 4.50
N PHE A 107 -6.34 -5.79 4.35
CA PHE A 107 -5.01 -6.17 4.80
C PHE A 107 -4.11 -6.37 3.59
N VAL A 108 -3.04 -5.61 3.51
CA VAL A 108 -2.06 -5.69 2.42
C VAL A 108 -0.76 -6.21 3.05
N PRO A 109 -0.34 -7.47 2.79
CA PRO A 109 0.91 -7.98 3.32
C PRO A 109 2.09 -7.14 2.82
N ALA A 110 3.05 -6.89 3.69
CA ALA A 110 4.14 -5.96 3.42
C ALA A 110 5.40 -6.36 4.20
N PHE A 111 6.54 -6.36 3.52
CA PHE A 111 7.84 -6.58 4.15
C PHE A 111 8.46 -5.23 4.47
N GLU A 112 8.77 -5.01 5.75
CA GLU A 112 9.35 -3.75 6.23
C GLU A 112 10.87 -3.80 6.19
N PHE A 113 11.46 -2.69 5.77
CA PHE A 113 12.90 -2.51 5.67
C PHE A 113 13.31 -1.14 6.21
N ASP A 114 14.52 -1.07 6.77
CA ASP A 114 15.09 0.17 7.27
C ASP A 114 15.46 1.16 6.15
N ALA A 115 15.53 2.45 6.52
CA ALA A 115 16.00 3.53 5.64
C ALA A 115 17.40 3.28 5.05
N SER A 116 18.23 2.50 5.75
CA SER A 116 19.59 2.13 5.33
C SER A 116 19.57 1.16 4.14
N ALA A 117 18.58 0.28 4.07
CA ALA A 117 18.35 -0.64 2.95
C ALA A 117 17.67 0.04 1.74
N TRP A 118 17.39 1.34 1.83
CA TRP A 118 16.83 2.10 0.71
C TRP A 118 17.85 2.23 -0.43
N HIS A 119 17.52 1.64 -1.57
CA HIS A 119 18.42 1.61 -2.72
C HIS A 119 18.58 2.99 -3.41
N ASN A 120 19.71 3.17 -4.08
CA ASN A 120 20.18 4.43 -4.68
C ASN A 120 19.36 4.95 -5.90
N GLY A 121 18.16 4.41 -6.17
CA GLY A 121 17.35 4.76 -7.34
C GLY A 121 16.17 5.71 -7.07
N MET A 122 15.78 5.92 -5.82
CA MET A 122 14.62 6.76 -5.47
C MET A 122 15.01 7.89 -4.53
N LYS A 123 14.50 9.12 -4.80
CA LYS A 123 14.77 10.31 -4.00
C LYS A 123 14.33 10.07 -2.55
N LYS A 124 15.26 10.07 -1.60
CA LYS A 124 14.93 10.11 -0.16
C LYS A 124 14.25 11.44 0.15
N ALA A 125 13.28 11.45 1.05
CA ALA A 125 12.78 12.68 1.62
C ALA A 125 13.94 13.41 2.32
N ARG A 126 14.09 14.73 2.11
CA ARG A 126 15.11 15.55 2.80
C ARG A 126 15.00 15.29 4.32
N ASN A 127 16.14 15.05 4.97
CA ASN A 127 16.33 14.97 6.43
C ASN A 127 15.79 13.72 7.17
N ASN A 128 15.54 12.59 6.51
CA ASN A 128 15.00 11.41 7.21
C ASN A 128 15.87 10.16 7.13
N ASN A 129 16.69 9.95 8.16
CA ASN A 129 17.38 8.67 8.41
C ASN A 129 16.54 7.70 9.26
N ASN A 130 15.40 8.11 9.81
CA ASN A 130 14.66 7.36 10.84
C ASN A 130 13.29 6.82 10.37
N GLY A 131 13.16 6.38 9.11
CA GLY A 131 11.88 5.85 8.61
C GLY A 131 12.02 4.53 7.86
N SER A 132 11.02 3.66 8.01
CA SER A 132 10.96 2.42 7.24
C SER A 132 10.27 2.60 5.90
N TRP A 133 10.55 1.67 5.00
CA TRP A 133 9.83 1.47 3.76
C TRP A 133 9.35 0.03 3.67
N PHE A 134 8.44 -0.22 2.73
CA PHE A 134 7.73 -1.47 2.62
C PHE A 134 7.79 -2.01 1.19
N ALA A 135 8.01 -3.31 1.04
CA ALA A 135 7.80 -4.03 -0.22
C ALA A 135 6.43 -4.72 -0.18
N VAL A 136 5.57 -4.40 -1.16
CA VAL A 136 4.17 -4.82 -1.22
C VAL A 136 3.95 -5.71 -2.46
N PRO A 137 3.36 -6.91 -2.35
CA PRO A 137 3.27 -7.90 -3.44
C PRO A 137 2.43 -7.39 -4.62
N ARG A 138 3.05 -6.78 -5.62
CA ARG A 138 2.34 -6.15 -6.73
C ARG A 138 3.08 -6.36 -8.04
N LYS A 139 2.34 -6.79 -9.06
CA LYS A 139 2.87 -6.91 -10.42
C LYS A 139 3.19 -5.56 -11.05
N PHE A 140 4.05 -5.59 -12.07
CA PHE A 140 4.25 -4.46 -12.96
C PHE A 140 2.94 -4.05 -13.64
N THR A 141 2.65 -2.75 -13.64
CA THR A 141 1.52 -2.19 -14.40
C THR A 141 2.01 -1.71 -15.75
N LYS A 142 2.31 -2.63 -16.67
CA LYS A 142 2.55 -2.31 -18.09
C LYS A 142 1.59 -3.15 -18.95
N PRO A 143 0.81 -2.53 -19.87
CA PRO A 143 -0.02 -3.27 -20.82
C PRO A 143 0.83 -4.29 -21.60
N GLY A 144 0.40 -5.55 -21.63
CA GLY A 144 1.09 -6.62 -22.36
C GLY A 144 2.37 -7.18 -21.71
N ALA A 145 2.77 -6.70 -20.52
CA ALA A 145 3.85 -7.34 -19.79
C ALA A 145 3.40 -8.71 -19.25
N ALA A 146 4.27 -9.71 -19.37
CA ALA A 146 4.07 -11.00 -18.71
C ALA A 146 3.92 -10.80 -17.18
N ASP A 147 3.09 -11.62 -16.54
CA ASP A 147 2.92 -11.55 -15.09
C ASP A 147 4.18 -12.06 -14.40
N ASP A 148 5.00 -11.13 -13.92
CA ASP A 148 6.18 -11.46 -13.15
C ASP A 148 5.79 -11.88 -11.72
N PRO A 149 6.19 -13.08 -11.26
CA PRO A 149 5.86 -13.55 -9.93
C PRO A 149 6.74 -12.96 -8.83
N LEU A 150 7.81 -12.23 -9.16
CA LEU A 150 8.82 -11.80 -8.20
C LEU A 150 8.68 -10.33 -7.75
N SER A 151 7.75 -9.59 -8.34
CA SER A 151 7.65 -8.14 -8.17
C SER A 151 6.94 -7.72 -6.88
N PHE A 152 7.60 -6.84 -6.13
CA PHE A 152 7.06 -6.13 -4.97
C PHE A 152 7.23 -4.63 -5.18
N MET A 153 6.13 -3.88 -5.09
CA MET A 153 6.14 -2.42 -5.20
C MET A 153 6.69 -1.81 -3.92
N VAL A 154 7.60 -0.86 -4.07
CA VAL A 154 8.15 -0.09 -2.95
C VAL A 154 7.15 0.98 -2.52
N CYS A 155 6.89 1.05 -1.22
CA CYS A 155 6.00 2.03 -0.59
C CYS A 155 6.71 2.66 0.62
N ALA A 156 6.54 3.96 0.85
CA ALA A 156 7.09 4.64 2.04
C ALA A 156 6.04 5.52 2.73
N PRO A 157 4.99 4.94 3.33
CA PRO A 157 3.86 5.71 3.87
C PRO A 157 4.26 6.71 4.96
N TYR A 158 5.33 6.39 5.71
CA TYR A 158 5.89 7.28 6.72
C TYR A 158 6.46 8.55 6.07
N TRP A 159 7.35 8.41 5.09
CA TRP A 159 7.91 9.56 4.37
C TRP A 159 6.84 10.36 3.63
N GLU A 160 5.87 9.68 2.99
CA GLU A 160 4.73 10.36 2.36
C GLU A 160 3.90 11.18 3.36
N ARG A 161 3.76 10.70 4.61
CA ARG A 161 3.07 11.44 5.67
C ARG A 161 3.85 12.69 6.05
N MET A 162 5.17 12.58 6.19
CA MET A 162 6.04 13.70 6.54
C MET A 162 6.03 14.79 5.48
N VAL A 163 6.03 14.43 4.19
CA VAL A 163 5.88 15.39 3.09
C VAL A 163 4.60 16.22 3.25
N LEU A 164 3.51 15.62 3.72
CA LEU A 164 2.22 16.29 3.87
C LEU A 164 2.00 16.93 5.26
N GLN A 165 2.92 16.72 6.21
CA GLN A 165 2.79 17.20 7.58
C GLN A 165 3.04 18.72 7.66
N ASP A 166 2.44 19.36 8.67
CA ASP A 166 2.64 20.76 9.07
C ASP A 166 2.36 21.80 7.96
N LYS A 167 1.44 21.47 7.05
CA LYS A 167 1.03 22.33 5.91
C LYS A 167 -0.42 22.80 6.03
N GLN A 168 -0.80 23.32 7.19
CA GLN A 168 -2.10 23.93 7.50
C GLN A 168 -3.28 23.26 6.75
N ASN A 169 -3.88 23.95 5.77
CA ASN A 169 -5.11 23.52 5.09
C ASN A 169 -4.86 22.52 3.94
N LEU A 170 -3.62 22.06 3.73
CA LEU A 170 -3.28 21.07 2.70
C LEU A 170 -4.06 19.77 2.87
N LYS A 171 -4.13 19.27 4.11
CA LYS A 171 -4.82 18.01 4.41
C LYS A 171 -6.32 18.12 4.17
N ASP A 172 -6.91 19.28 4.45
CA ASP A 172 -8.32 19.54 4.22
C ASP A 172 -8.63 19.74 2.73
N SER A 173 -7.72 20.36 1.97
CA SER A 173 -7.80 20.42 0.51
C SER A 173 -7.72 19.04 -0.14
N LEU A 174 -6.81 18.18 0.34
CA LEU A 174 -6.72 16.78 -0.09
C LEU A 174 -8.01 15.99 0.21
N ARG A 175 -8.61 16.19 1.39
CA ARG A 175 -9.92 15.60 1.76
C ARG A 175 -11.04 16.11 0.86
N LEU A 176 -11.05 17.42 0.57
CA LEU A 176 -12.02 18.04 -0.33
C LEU A 176 -11.96 17.42 -1.73
N MET A 177 -10.76 17.25 -2.31
CA MET A 177 -10.63 16.64 -3.64
C MET A 177 -11.11 15.18 -3.65
N LYS A 178 -10.84 14.41 -2.59
CA LYS A 178 -11.37 13.04 -2.44
C LYS A 178 -12.89 13.01 -2.32
N ALA A 179 -13.47 13.95 -1.58
CA ALA A 179 -14.92 14.08 -1.44
C ALA A 179 -15.57 14.44 -2.79
N MET A 180 -14.99 15.38 -3.54
CA MET A 180 -15.44 15.74 -4.89
C MET A 180 -15.36 14.54 -5.85
N ARG A 181 -14.25 13.79 -5.84
CA ARG A 181 -14.14 12.54 -6.61
C ARG A 181 -15.31 11.59 -6.31
N ASN A 182 -15.55 11.30 -5.03
CA ASN A 182 -16.59 10.37 -4.61
C ASN A 182 -17.99 10.86 -5.00
N ALA A 183 -18.29 12.15 -4.80
CA ALA A 183 -19.58 12.73 -5.11
C ALA A 183 -19.92 12.71 -6.60
N ASN A 184 -18.90 12.65 -7.47
CA ASN A 184 -19.06 12.66 -8.93
C ASN A 184 -18.78 11.30 -9.58
N GLY A 185 -18.68 10.20 -8.81
CA GLY A 185 -18.49 8.85 -9.37
C GLY A 185 -17.21 8.68 -10.20
N MET A 186 -16.13 9.41 -9.86
CA MET A 186 -14.87 9.36 -10.61
C MET A 186 -14.01 8.14 -10.21
N ASP A 187 -14.54 6.93 -10.41
CA ASP A 187 -13.97 5.69 -9.85
C ASP A 187 -12.60 5.31 -10.43
N ARG A 188 -12.27 5.81 -11.62
CA ARG A 188 -10.95 5.64 -12.25
C ARG A 188 -9.85 6.42 -11.53
N LEU A 189 -10.20 7.46 -10.76
CA LEU A 189 -9.23 8.29 -10.04
C LEU A 189 -8.95 7.70 -8.65
N ILE A 190 -7.94 6.84 -8.55
CA ILE A 190 -7.61 6.21 -7.28
C ILE A 190 -7.06 7.23 -6.26
N SER A 191 -7.30 6.99 -4.96
CA SER A 191 -6.93 7.91 -3.88
C SER A 191 -5.44 8.27 -3.86
N TYR A 192 -4.59 7.35 -4.33
CA TYR A 192 -3.14 7.57 -4.40
C TYR A 192 -2.75 8.54 -5.51
N MET A 193 -3.43 8.53 -6.68
CA MET A 193 -3.17 9.52 -7.74
C MET A 193 -3.43 10.94 -7.23
N ILE A 194 -4.54 11.15 -6.51
CA ILE A 194 -4.83 12.43 -5.87
C ILE A 194 -3.70 12.80 -4.90
N LYS A 195 -3.30 11.88 -4.01
CA LYS A 195 -2.21 12.13 -3.06
C LYS A 195 -0.91 12.52 -3.77
N SER A 196 -0.55 11.85 -4.86
CA SER A 196 0.66 12.13 -5.64
C SER A 196 0.65 13.53 -6.26
N ILE A 197 -0.48 14.00 -6.77
CA ILE A 197 -0.58 15.38 -7.30
C ILE A 197 -0.29 16.40 -6.18
N PHE A 198 -0.86 16.19 -5.00
CA PHE A 198 -0.59 17.05 -3.83
C PHE A 198 0.87 16.98 -3.37
N MET A 199 1.47 15.78 -3.31
CA MET A 199 2.88 15.61 -2.96
C MET A 199 3.80 16.27 -4.01
N ASN A 200 3.47 16.16 -5.30
CA ASN A 200 4.20 16.83 -6.36
C ASN A 200 4.15 18.35 -6.20
N ARG A 201 2.99 18.93 -5.85
CA ARG A 201 2.90 20.37 -5.53
C ARG A 201 3.83 20.74 -4.38
N VAL A 202 3.83 19.96 -3.29
CA VAL A 202 4.70 20.23 -2.14
C VAL A 202 6.17 20.19 -2.54
N ASN A 203 6.54 19.28 -3.44
CA ASN A 203 7.91 19.10 -3.90
C ASN A 203 8.31 20.04 -5.06
N THR A 204 7.44 20.94 -5.52
CA THR A 204 7.89 22.04 -6.39
C THR A 204 8.74 23.00 -5.58
N ASP A 205 9.78 23.60 -6.18
CA ASP A 205 10.73 24.53 -5.53
C ASP A 205 10.11 25.85 -5.01
N ASP A 206 8.78 25.92 -4.92
CA ASP A 206 7.99 27.00 -4.31
C ASP A 206 7.94 26.78 -2.78
N GLU A 207 9.11 26.82 -2.12
CA GLU A 207 9.25 26.69 -0.66
C GLU A 207 8.42 27.75 0.10
N MET A 208 8.01 28.83 -0.57
CA MET A 208 7.18 29.91 -0.02
C MET A 208 5.68 29.74 -0.25
N TYR A 209 5.21 28.62 -0.80
CA TYR A 209 3.78 28.46 -1.04
C TYR A 209 2.98 28.53 0.27
N ASN A 210 2.11 29.53 0.36
CA ASN A 210 1.25 29.74 1.53
C ASN A 210 0.10 28.71 1.59
N TRP A 211 0.25 27.70 2.44
CA TRP A 211 -0.75 26.66 2.72
C TRP A 211 -1.89 27.10 3.66
N ASN A 212 -1.86 28.34 4.16
CA ASN A 212 -2.92 28.90 5.01
C ASN A 212 -4.09 29.51 4.20
N LYS A 213 -4.12 29.30 2.89
CA LYS A 213 -5.27 29.65 2.04
C LYS A 213 -6.46 28.73 2.32
N SER A 214 -7.66 29.13 1.90
CA SER A 214 -8.83 28.25 1.98
C SER A 214 -8.59 26.92 1.24
N PRO A 215 -9.13 25.79 1.71
CA PRO A 215 -8.96 24.49 1.05
C PRO A 215 -9.31 24.48 -0.45
N GLY A 216 -10.31 25.27 -0.86
CA GLY A 216 -10.72 25.43 -2.26
C GLY A 216 -9.67 26.15 -3.11
N ASN A 217 -9.04 27.20 -2.60
CA ASN A 217 -7.98 27.91 -3.32
C ASN A 217 -6.73 27.05 -3.48
N ILE A 218 -6.37 26.27 -2.45
CA ILE A 218 -5.29 25.29 -2.53
C ILE A 218 -5.60 24.27 -3.63
N LEU A 219 -6.82 23.72 -3.64
CA LEU A 219 -7.26 22.74 -4.62
C LEU A 219 -7.13 23.29 -6.05
N ILE A 220 -7.65 24.50 -6.31
CA ILE A 220 -7.53 25.15 -7.64
C ILE A 220 -6.06 25.28 -8.05
N SER A 221 -5.19 25.70 -7.13
CA SER A 221 -3.76 25.89 -7.44
C SER A 221 -3.03 24.57 -7.72
N VAL A 222 -3.36 23.50 -6.99
CA VAL A 222 -2.78 22.16 -7.17
C VAL A 222 -3.21 21.59 -8.52
N SER A 223 -4.48 21.79 -8.90
CA SER A 223 -5.02 21.31 -10.17
C SER A 223 -4.48 22.04 -11.40
N LYS A 224 -4.05 23.32 -11.26
CA LYS A 224 -3.53 24.13 -12.37
C LYS A 224 -2.12 23.77 -12.84
N LEU A 225 -1.35 23.03 -12.05
CA LEU A 225 0.02 22.60 -12.41
C LEU A 225 0.07 21.24 -13.10
N SER A 226 -1.09 20.62 -13.33
CA SER A 226 -1.20 19.30 -13.95
C SER A 226 -1.49 19.38 -15.46
N THR A 227 -1.42 20.58 -16.04
CA THR A 227 -1.53 20.91 -17.48
C THR A 227 -0.26 21.61 -17.92
#